data_AF-A0A8G1UE98-F1
#
_entry.id   AF-A0A8G1UE98-F1
#
_cell.length_a   1.000
_cell.length_b   1.000
_cell.length_c   1.000
_cell.angle_alpha   90.00
_cell.angle_beta   90.00
_cell.angle_gamma   90.00
#
_symmetry.space_group_name_H-M   'P 1'
#
loop_
_entity.id
_entity.type
_entity.pdbx_description
1 polymer ?
#
loop_
_entity_poly.entity_id
_entity_poly.type
_entity_poly.pdbx_seq_one_letter_code
_entity_poly.pdbx_strand_id
1 'polypeptide(L)'
;MTVDSNWSYGNGNGFTLGGGNGRAAVAHLVVNNAAWDNSGLGFNDEGNPGALRLTGNSAFRNLLSGFYLPDAAAVLTANAALDNGRDVQRGANSRSSGNSWDGKPVDLFQGTEPSAAEGPRPADGGLPRSAFLLPRTAAGATMTEQHPG
;
A
#
# COMPACT_ATOMS: atom_id res chain seq x y z
N MET A 1 -12.12 1.92 10.44
CA MET A 1 -12.09 0.60 9.79
C MET A 1 -10.65 0.17 9.62
N THR A 2 -10.38 -1.13 9.74
CA THR A 2 -9.07 -1.74 9.50
C THR A 2 -9.10 -2.54 8.20
N VAL A 3 -8.07 -2.40 7.36
CA VAL A 3 -7.81 -3.23 6.18
C VAL A 3 -6.43 -3.83 6.35
N ASP A 4 -6.34 -5.14 6.41
CA ASP A 4 -5.10 -5.86 6.71
C ASP A 4 -4.85 -6.95 5.68
N SER A 5 -3.62 -7.05 5.16
CA SER A 5 -3.14 -8.18 4.37
C SER A 5 -3.99 -8.45 3.11
N ASN A 6 -4.44 -7.40 2.42
CA ASN A 6 -5.17 -7.47 1.16
C ASN A 6 -4.33 -6.97 -0.01
N TRP A 7 -4.67 -7.43 -1.20
CA TRP A 7 -4.01 -7.09 -2.46
C TRP A 7 -4.96 -6.42 -3.44
N SER A 8 -4.49 -5.40 -4.16
CA SER A 8 -5.26 -4.70 -5.20
C SER A 8 -4.39 -4.41 -6.42
N TYR A 9 -4.78 -4.93 -7.59
CA TYR A 9 -3.96 -4.83 -8.79
C TYR A 9 -4.75 -4.73 -10.09
N GLY A 10 -4.14 -4.12 -11.11
CA GLY A 10 -4.74 -3.98 -12.45
C GLY A 10 -6.03 -3.14 -12.49
N ASN A 11 -6.31 -2.36 -11.45
CA ASN A 11 -7.53 -1.56 -11.32
C ASN A 11 -7.35 -0.13 -11.83
N GLY A 12 -8.39 0.69 -11.68
CA GLY A 12 -8.29 2.15 -11.71
C GLY A 12 -7.42 2.63 -10.55
N ASN A 13 -8.01 2.77 -9.37
CA ASN A 13 -7.27 2.98 -8.12
C ASN A 13 -7.24 1.69 -7.30
N GLY A 14 -6.22 1.55 -6.45
CA GLY A 14 -6.07 0.45 -5.51
C GLY A 14 -6.95 0.64 -4.27
N PHE A 15 -6.37 1.15 -3.19
CA PHE A 15 -7.07 1.42 -1.93
C PHE A 15 -7.46 2.88 -1.83
N THR A 16 -8.76 3.13 -1.68
CA THR A 16 -9.34 4.46 -1.50
C THR A 16 -9.88 4.59 -0.08
N LEU A 17 -9.37 5.58 0.67
CA LEU A 17 -9.51 5.69 2.14
C LEU A 17 -10.37 6.89 2.55
N GLY A 18 -11.25 7.35 1.66
CA GLY A 18 -12.10 8.49 1.86
C GLY A 18 -13.28 8.48 0.89
N GLY A 19 -13.65 9.68 0.43
CA GLY A 19 -14.72 9.86 -0.53
C GLY A 19 -16.05 10.33 0.06
N GLY A 20 -17.02 10.44 -0.85
CA GLY A 20 -18.33 11.00 -0.57
C GLY A 20 -18.35 12.54 -0.48
N ASN A 21 -19.56 13.10 -0.51
CA ASN A 21 -19.77 14.55 -0.63
C ASN A 21 -19.30 15.36 0.59
N GLY A 22 -19.02 14.70 1.72
CA GLY A 22 -18.75 15.35 3.01
C GLY A 22 -17.30 15.46 3.44
N ARG A 23 -16.34 14.84 2.73
CA ARG A 23 -14.91 14.79 3.14
C ARG A 23 -14.73 14.51 4.64
N ALA A 24 -15.44 13.50 5.14
CA ALA A 24 -15.49 13.22 6.56
C ALA A 24 -14.11 12.77 7.07
N ALA A 25 -13.69 13.29 8.22
CA ALA A 25 -12.46 12.86 8.88
C ALA A 25 -12.66 11.45 9.48
N VAL A 26 -12.05 10.44 8.87
CA VAL A 26 -12.11 9.05 9.36
C VAL A 26 -10.71 8.49 9.49
N ALA A 27 -10.39 7.93 10.66
CA ALA A 27 -9.09 7.32 10.94
C ALA A 27 -9.10 5.83 10.53
N HIS A 28 -8.91 5.54 9.24
CA HIS A 28 -8.69 4.17 8.77
C HIS A 28 -7.29 3.68 9.19
N LEU A 29 -7.21 2.38 9.46
CA LEU A 29 -5.96 1.65 9.70
C LEU A 29 -5.74 0.69 8.52
N VAL A 30 -4.61 0.82 7.84
CA VAL A 30 -4.29 0.08 6.61
C VAL A 30 -2.92 -0.57 6.82
N VAL A 31 -2.92 -1.89 6.97
CA VAL A 31 -1.78 -2.67 7.44
C VAL A 31 -1.43 -3.74 6.42
N ASN A 32 -0.15 -3.90 6.10
CA ASN A 32 0.31 -5.09 5.39
C ASN A 32 -0.34 -5.34 4.01
N ASN A 33 -0.84 -4.31 3.34
CA ASN A 33 -1.51 -4.43 2.04
C ASN A 33 -0.53 -4.17 0.89
N ALA A 34 -0.84 -4.70 -0.29
CA ALA A 34 -0.06 -4.45 -1.50
C ALA A 34 -0.94 -3.93 -2.64
N ALA A 35 -0.49 -2.89 -3.34
CA ALA A 35 -1.15 -2.33 -4.51
C ALA A 35 -0.17 -2.24 -5.69
N TRP A 36 -0.49 -2.86 -6.82
CA TRP A 36 0.41 -2.83 -7.98
C TRP A 36 -0.28 -2.75 -9.34
N ASP A 37 0.44 -2.25 -10.34
CA ASP A 37 0.01 -2.18 -11.74
C ASP A 37 -1.39 -1.55 -11.94
N ASN A 38 -1.84 -0.72 -11.00
CA ASN A 38 -3.08 0.02 -11.17
C ASN A 38 -2.84 1.15 -12.18
N SER A 39 -3.81 1.38 -13.07
CA SER A 39 -3.79 2.48 -14.05
C SER A 39 -3.89 3.88 -13.40
N GLY A 40 -4.16 3.93 -12.10
CA GLY A 40 -4.27 5.13 -11.27
C GLY A 40 -3.36 5.07 -10.04
N LEU A 41 -3.95 5.31 -8.87
CA LEU A 41 -3.26 5.43 -7.57
C LEU A 41 -3.18 4.08 -6.84
N GLY A 42 -2.10 3.82 -6.10
CA GLY A 42 -1.99 2.65 -5.23
C GLY A 42 -2.84 2.79 -3.96
N PHE A 43 -2.50 3.77 -3.11
CA PHE A 43 -3.24 4.15 -1.90
C PHE A 43 -3.60 5.62 -1.97
N ASN A 44 -4.85 5.98 -1.70
CA ASN A 44 -5.28 7.38 -1.75
C ASN A 44 -6.30 7.75 -0.66
N ASP A 45 -6.27 9.02 -0.23
CA ASP A 45 -7.15 9.53 0.84
C ASP A 45 -8.49 10.07 0.36
N GLU A 46 -8.63 10.33 -0.95
CA GLU A 46 -9.84 10.89 -1.58
C GLU A 46 -10.47 12.04 -0.77
N GLY A 47 -9.62 12.97 -0.30
CA GLY A 47 -10.09 14.14 0.44
C GLY A 47 -10.41 13.90 1.92
N ASN A 48 -10.14 12.72 2.48
CA ASN A 48 -10.31 12.45 3.91
C ASN A 48 -9.20 13.16 4.73
N PRO A 49 -9.53 14.18 5.55
CA PRO A 49 -8.54 14.90 6.34
C PRO A 49 -8.15 14.19 7.65
N GLY A 50 -8.71 13.00 7.91
CA GLY A 50 -8.53 12.25 9.14
C GLY A 50 -7.10 11.75 9.36
N ALA A 51 -6.88 11.24 10.58
CA ALA A 51 -5.60 10.67 10.99
C ALA A 51 -5.45 9.23 10.48
N LEU A 52 -5.28 9.07 9.17
CA LEU A 52 -5.04 7.77 8.53
C LEU A 52 -3.74 7.14 9.06
N ARG A 53 -3.74 5.82 9.26
CA ARG A 53 -2.55 5.07 9.66
C ARG A 53 -2.25 4.01 8.60
N LEU A 54 -1.15 4.18 7.89
CA LEU A 54 -0.68 3.21 6.90
C LEU A 54 0.64 2.63 7.38
N THR A 55 0.67 1.32 7.63
CA THR A 55 1.87 0.64 8.11
C THR A 55 2.18 -0.64 7.35
N GLY A 56 3.44 -0.82 6.96
CA GLY A 56 3.86 -2.06 6.30
C GLY A 56 3.19 -2.29 4.94
N ASN A 57 2.78 -1.27 4.19
CA ASN A 57 2.14 -1.48 2.89
C ASN A 57 3.16 -1.39 1.73
N SER A 58 2.90 -2.08 0.63
CA SER A 58 3.72 -2.03 -0.60
C SER A 58 2.94 -1.40 -1.77
N ALA A 59 3.53 -0.44 -2.47
CA ALA A 59 2.99 0.14 -3.71
C ALA A 59 3.99 0.00 -4.86
N PHE A 60 3.63 -0.68 -5.93
CA PHE A 60 4.57 -1.01 -7.02
C PHE A 60 3.97 -0.73 -8.40
N ARG A 61 4.66 0.03 -9.26
CA ARG A 61 4.22 0.26 -10.66
C ARG A 61 2.79 0.77 -10.83
N ASN A 62 2.26 1.50 -9.85
CA ASN A 62 1.00 2.21 -10.07
C ASN A 62 1.28 3.40 -10.99
N LEU A 63 0.49 3.56 -12.05
CA LEU A 63 0.76 4.53 -13.12
C LEU A 63 0.86 5.97 -12.59
N LEU A 64 0.04 6.31 -11.60
CA LEU A 64 0.06 7.62 -10.96
C LEU A 64 0.96 7.60 -9.73
N SER A 65 0.42 7.56 -8.51
CA SER A 65 1.22 7.56 -7.29
C SER A 65 1.04 6.29 -6.49
N GLY A 66 2.11 5.84 -5.84
CA GLY A 66 2.06 4.72 -4.90
C GLY A 66 1.22 5.08 -3.68
N PHE A 67 1.57 6.17 -3.00
CA PHE A 67 0.82 6.73 -1.89
C PHE A 67 0.43 8.19 -2.19
N TYR A 68 -0.85 8.48 -2.38
CA TYR A 68 -1.39 9.81 -2.64
C TYR A 68 -2.31 10.27 -1.51
N LEU A 69 -1.73 10.95 -0.54
CA LEU A 69 -2.38 11.36 0.71
C LEU A 69 -2.23 12.87 0.95
N PRO A 70 -2.61 13.74 0.00
CA PRO A 70 -2.43 15.19 0.12
C PRO A 70 -3.26 15.85 1.22
N ASP A 71 -4.42 15.28 1.57
CA ASP A 71 -5.40 15.87 2.48
C ASP A 71 -5.28 15.31 3.90
N ALA A 72 -4.90 14.03 4.04
CA ALA A 72 -4.85 13.33 5.32
C ALA A 72 -3.75 13.86 6.27
N ALA A 73 -4.06 13.88 7.57
CA ALA A 73 -3.05 13.96 8.63
C ALA A 73 -2.45 12.58 8.91
N ALA A 74 -1.88 11.94 7.88
CA ALA A 74 -1.52 10.53 7.91
C ALA A 74 -0.29 10.25 8.79
N VAL A 75 -0.25 9.05 9.38
CA VAL A 75 0.94 8.44 9.98
C VAL A 75 1.37 7.28 9.09
N LEU A 76 2.52 7.45 8.43
CA LEU A 76 3.10 6.51 7.48
C LEU A 76 4.32 5.83 8.09
N THR A 77 4.23 4.54 8.32
CA THR A 77 5.33 3.78 8.94
C THR A 77 5.69 2.56 8.11
N ALA A 78 6.98 2.36 7.82
CA ALA A 78 7.46 1.13 7.21
C ALA A 78 6.73 0.73 5.91
N ASN A 79 6.32 1.70 5.08
CA ASN A 79 5.73 1.42 3.77
C ASN A 79 6.81 1.40 2.68
N ALA A 80 6.66 0.53 1.70
CA ALA A 80 7.52 0.44 0.53
C ALA A 80 6.81 0.99 -0.71
N ALA A 81 7.48 1.83 -1.48
CA ALA A 81 7.04 2.27 -2.79
C ALA A 81 8.21 2.18 -3.77
N LEU A 82 7.95 1.65 -4.95
CA LEU A 82 8.93 1.51 -6.01
C LEU A 82 8.26 1.60 -7.39
N ASP A 83 8.91 2.29 -8.32
CA ASP A 83 8.51 2.40 -9.74
C ASP A 83 7.08 2.88 -9.99
N ASN A 84 6.48 3.59 -9.04
CA ASN A 84 5.22 4.30 -9.30
C ASN A 84 5.52 5.58 -10.10
N GLY A 85 4.55 6.13 -10.81
CA GLY A 85 4.72 7.45 -11.45
C GLY A 85 5.19 8.53 -10.46
N ARG A 86 4.77 8.40 -9.20
CA ARG A 86 5.40 9.01 -8.02
C ARG A 86 5.24 8.12 -6.78
N ASP A 87 6.31 7.79 -6.09
CA ASP A 87 6.23 6.88 -4.93
C ASP A 87 5.36 7.39 -3.78
N VAL A 88 5.50 8.67 -3.42
CA VAL A 88 4.70 9.28 -2.35
C VAL A 88 4.37 10.74 -2.64
N GLN A 89 3.11 11.10 -2.43
CA GLN A 89 2.58 12.45 -2.29
C GLN A 89 1.84 12.52 -0.96
N ARG A 90 2.26 13.39 -0.05
CA ARG A 90 1.60 13.54 1.26
C ARG A 90 1.46 15.00 1.65
N GLY A 91 0.40 15.31 2.40
CA GLY A 91 0.18 16.63 2.99
C GLY A 91 1.21 16.98 4.07
N ALA A 92 1.38 18.26 4.35
CA ALA A 92 2.36 18.76 5.33
C ALA A 92 2.10 18.28 6.78
N ASN A 93 0.85 17.93 7.09
CA ASN A 93 0.46 17.41 8.42
C ASN A 93 0.76 15.91 8.60
N SER A 94 1.24 15.23 7.55
CA SER A 94 1.57 13.81 7.62
C SER A 94 2.93 13.59 8.29
N ARG A 95 3.01 12.51 9.08
CA ARG A 95 4.25 12.01 9.67
C ARG A 95 4.72 10.77 8.92
N SER A 96 6.02 10.67 8.71
CA SER A 96 6.65 9.61 7.92
C SER A 96 7.88 9.10 8.64
N SER A 97 7.98 7.79 8.83
CA SER A 97 9.14 7.16 9.45
C SER A 97 9.36 5.74 8.94
N GLY A 98 10.61 5.41 8.61
CA GLY A 98 11.00 4.05 8.22
C GLY A 98 10.41 3.58 6.89
N ASN A 99 9.79 4.46 6.11
CA ASN A 99 9.34 4.12 4.77
C ASN A 99 10.53 4.10 3.82
N SER A 100 10.40 3.39 2.70
CA SER A 100 11.40 3.31 1.63
C SER A 100 11.90 4.69 1.15
N TRP A 101 11.03 5.71 1.13
CA TRP A 101 11.34 7.08 0.72
C TRP A 101 11.92 7.98 1.81
N ASP A 102 12.02 7.52 3.06
CA ASP A 102 12.58 8.31 4.17
C ASP A 102 14.11 8.14 4.29
N GLY A 103 14.69 7.19 3.54
CA GLY A 103 16.11 6.84 3.60
C GLY A 103 16.82 6.93 2.26
N LYS A 104 18.02 6.35 2.21
CA LYS A 104 18.72 6.16 0.94
C LYS A 104 18.01 5.07 0.12
N PRO A 105 18.01 5.17 -1.22
CA PRO A 105 17.54 4.08 -2.08
C PRO A 105 18.27 2.78 -1.75
N VAL A 106 17.52 1.67 -1.73
CA VAL A 106 17.99 0.32 -1.48
C VAL A 106 17.23 -0.67 -2.37
N ASP A 107 17.75 -1.88 -2.54
CA ASP A 107 16.99 -2.97 -3.11
C ASP A 107 15.87 -3.39 -2.14
N LEU A 108 14.62 -3.12 -2.50
CA LEU A 108 13.47 -3.23 -1.60
C LEU A 108 12.88 -4.64 -1.54
N PHE A 109 12.85 -5.36 -2.67
CA PHE A 109 12.01 -6.55 -2.83
C PHE A 109 12.81 -7.76 -3.30
N GLN A 110 12.38 -8.94 -2.88
CA GLN A 110 12.99 -10.20 -3.29
C GLN A 110 12.75 -10.53 -4.77
N GLY A 111 11.58 -10.16 -5.28
CA GLY A 111 11.22 -10.25 -6.68
C GLY A 111 10.08 -9.29 -7.05
N THR A 112 9.99 -8.97 -8.33
CA THR A 112 9.02 -8.00 -8.90
C THR A 112 8.17 -8.62 -10.01
N GLU A 113 8.19 -9.95 -10.16
CA GLU A 113 7.35 -10.69 -11.10
C GLU A 113 6.00 -11.08 -10.45
N PRO A 114 4.85 -10.56 -10.94
CA PRO A 114 3.58 -10.69 -10.24
C PRO A 114 2.84 -12.00 -10.50
N SER A 115 3.27 -12.80 -11.49
CA SER A 115 2.50 -13.94 -12.01
C SER A 115 2.05 -14.96 -10.96
N ALA A 116 2.87 -15.20 -9.92
CA ALA A 116 2.50 -16.09 -8.82
C ALA A 116 1.43 -15.46 -7.88
N ALA A 117 1.47 -14.15 -7.66
CA ALA A 117 0.50 -13.43 -6.82
C ALA A 117 -0.86 -13.25 -7.51
N GLU A 118 -0.86 -13.12 -8.84
CA GLU A 118 -2.07 -12.97 -9.68
C GLU A 118 -2.69 -14.31 -10.08
N GLY A 119 -2.02 -15.42 -9.76
CA GLY A 119 -2.48 -16.76 -10.04
C GLY A 119 -3.72 -17.15 -9.22
N PRO A 120 -4.30 -18.33 -9.51
CA PRO A 120 -5.44 -18.85 -8.77
C PRO A 120 -5.16 -18.95 -7.26
N ARG A 121 -6.18 -18.65 -6.45
CA ARG A 121 -6.11 -18.88 -5.01
C ARG A 121 -6.07 -20.37 -4.69
N PRO A 122 -5.42 -20.76 -3.57
CA PRO A 122 -5.55 -22.12 -3.06
C PRO A 122 -6.99 -22.44 -2.64
N ALA A 123 -7.28 -23.72 -2.46
CA ALA A 123 -8.64 -24.20 -2.18
C ALA A 123 -9.21 -23.71 -0.83
N ASP A 124 -8.35 -23.26 0.09
CA ASP A 124 -8.73 -22.65 1.37
C ASP A 124 -9.16 -21.18 1.24
N GLY A 125 -9.07 -20.59 0.03
CA GLY A 125 -9.44 -19.20 -0.23
C GLY A 125 -8.38 -18.17 0.18
N GLY A 126 -7.21 -18.63 0.66
CA GLY A 126 -6.09 -17.79 1.04
C GLY A 126 -5.49 -17.00 -0.13
N LEU A 127 -4.49 -16.17 0.18
CA LEU A 127 -3.67 -15.50 -0.83
C LEU A 127 -2.55 -16.46 -1.29
N PRO A 128 -2.25 -16.53 -2.60
CA PRO A 128 -1.13 -17.33 -3.09
C PRO A 128 0.18 -16.99 -2.37
N ARG A 129 1.04 -17.98 -2.13
CA ARG A 129 2.40 -17.70 -1.67
C ARG A 129 3.23 -17.18 -2.84
N SER A 130 3.92 -16.06 -2.64
CA SER A 130 4.75 -15.45 -3.67
C SER A 130 5.98 -14.76 -3.09
N ALA A 131 7.08 -14.76 -3.86
CA ALA A 131 8.26 -13.91 -3.58
C ALA A 131 8.08 -12.49 -4.14
N PHE A 132 7.02 -12.26 -4.92
CA PHE A 132 6.64 -10.95 -5.44
C PHE A 132 6.44 -9.96 -4.29
N LEU A 133 7.10 -8.81 -4.36
CA LEU A 133 7.06 -7.72 -3.37
C LEU A 133 7.39 -8.13 -1.93
N LEU A 134 7.96 -9.32 -1.72
CA LEU A 134 8.40 -9.76 -0.41
C LEU A 134 9.58 -8.86 0.03
N PRO A 135 9.50 -8.14 1.16
CA PRO A 135 10.51 -7.16 1.53
C PRO A 135 11.87 -7.78 1.87
N ARG A 136 12.94 -7.07 1.50
CA ARG A 136 14.30 -7.29 2.04
C ARG A 136 14.59 -6.43 3.27
N THR A 137 13.70 -5.48 3.56
CA THR A 137 13.81 -4.53 4.66
C THR A 137 12.61 -4.65 5.59
N ALA A 138 12.56 -3.85 6.65
CA ALA A 138 11.37 -3.75 7.49
C ALA A 138 10.19 -3.03 6.79
N ALA A 139 10.42 -2.39 5.64
CA ALA A 139 9.39 -1.64 4.92
C ALA A 139 8.70 -2.51 3.85
N GLY A 140 7.37 -2.46 3.82
CA GLY A 140 6.53 -3.17 2.85
C GLY A 140 5.68 -4.28 3.46
N ALA A 141 4.74 -4.76 2.65
CA ALA A 141 3.84 -5.85 3.02
C ALA A 141 4.59 -7.18 3.04
N THR A 142 4.26 -8.05 3.99
CA THR A 142 4.89 -9.36 4.13
C THR A 142 4.57 -10.31 2.99
N MET A 143 3.55 -10.00 2.17
CA MET A 143 3.11 -10.84 1.03
C MET A 143 2.85 -12.30 1.44
N THR A 144 2.42 -12.49 2.68
CA THR A 144 2.08 -13.79 3.26
C THR A 144 0.58 -13.95 3.45
N GLU A 145 0.15 -15.20 3.38
CA GLU A 145 -1.20 -15.66 3.69
C GLU A 145 -1.59 -15.35 5.15
N GLN A 146 -2.89 -15.13 5.39
CA GLN A 146 -3.48 -15.17 6.73
C GLN A 146 -3.79 -16.62 7.09
N HIS A 147 -3.25 -17.12 8.20
CA HIS A 147 -4.01 -17.80 9.26
C HIS A 147 -3.14 -17.91 10.52
N PRO A 148 -3.64 -17.53 11.72
CA PRO A 148 -3.18 -18.19 12.93
C PRO A 148 -3.63 -19.65 12.85
N GLY A 149 -2.70 -20.57 13.09
CA GLY A 149 -3.06 -21.97 13.38
C GLY A 149 -3.88 -22.10 14.66
#